data_AF-A0A060BPR6-F1
#
_entry.id   AF-A0A060BPR6-F1
#
_cell.length_a   1.000
_cell.length_b   1.000
_cell.length_c   1.000
_cell.angle_alpha   90.00
_cell.angle_beta   90.00
_cell.angle_gamma   90.00
#
_symmetry.space_group_name_H-M   'P 1'
#
loop_
_entity.id
_entity.type
_entity.pdbx_description
1 polymer ?
#
loop_
_entity_poly.entity_id
_entity_poly.type
_entity_poly.pdbx_seq_one_letter_code
_entity_poly.pdbx_strand_id
1 'polypeptide(L)'
;SGRAAPLPQGDVVARVLDAFRAEFAEDAANALYHVDPELSARRVLSRGQRIGGVVALLLVVVAAIVWPLPTLVTIVGISSVVFLASTLFKFGVAMLGSRYDLVERVDRAELDALRDDELPMYTVLVPVFREARIVGRLVENLGRLDYPVDKLEVIILVEEEDDETR
;
A
#
# COMPACT_ATOMS: atom_id res chain seq x y z
N SER A 1 -15.71 -48.51 -17.58
CA SER A 1 -15.54 -47.19 -18.23
C SER A 1 -15.86 -46.11 -17.19
N GLY A 2 -14.83 -45.52 -16.57
CA GLY A 2 -15.02 -44.47 -15.57
C GLY A 2 -15.17 -43.12 -16.26
N ARG A 3 -16.36 -42.52 -16.19
CA ARG A 3 -16.58 -41.14 -16.65
C ARG A 3 -15.82 -40.20 -15.70
N ALA A 4 -14.87 -39.44 -16.24
CA ALA A 4 -14.27 -38.31 -15.53
C ALA A 4 -15.37 -37.29 -15.21
N ALA A 5 -15.53 -36.97 -13.92
CA ALA A 5 -16.42 -35.91 -13.48
C ALA A 5 -15.87 -34.56 -13.97
N PRO A 6 -16.73 -33.61 -14.40
CA PRO A 6 -16.28 -32.29 -14.81
C PRO A 6 -15.65 -31.58 -13.61
N LEU A 7 -14.40 -31.14 -13.78
CA LEU A 7 -13.67 -30.42 -12.73
C LEU A 7 -14.36 -29.07 -12.47
N PRO A 8 -14.55 -28.65 -11.21
CA PRO A 8 -15.01 -27.32 -10.85
C PRO A 8 -14.13 -26.25 -11.52
N GLN A 9 -14.73 -25.17 -12.02
CA GLN A 9 -13.97 -24.10 -12.69
C GLN A 9 -12.86 -23.51 -11.79
N GLY A 10 -13.06 -23.48 -10.47
CA GLY A 10 -12.05 -23.05 -9.50
C GLY A 10 -10.81 -23.94 -9.47
N ASP A 11 -10.94 -25.26 -9.66
CA ASP A 11 -9.81 -26.19 -9.64
C ASP A 11 -8.96 -26.06 -10.90
N VAL A 12 -9.58 -25.74 -12.04
CA VAL A 12 -8.85 -25.47 -13.29
C VAL A 12 -8.07 -24.17 -13.19
N VAL A 13 -8.69 -23.11 -12.65
CA VAL A 13 -8.02 -21.82 -12.45
C VAL A 13 -6.88 -21.94 -11.43
N ALA A 14 -7.11 -22.61 -10.31
CA ALA A 14 -6.06 -22.85 -9.30
C ALA A 14 -4.88 -23.62 -9.88
N ARG A 15 -5.12 -24.69 -10.66
CA ARG A 15 -4.07 -25.49 -11.31
C ARG A 15 -3.29 -24.70 -12.36
N VAL A 16 -3.95 -23.80 -13.08
CA VAL A 16 -3.29 -22.93 -14.06
C VAL A 16 -2.48 -21.84 -13.35
N LEU A 17 -3.01 -21.24 -12.29
CA LEU A 17 -2.28 -20.24 -11.49
C LEU A 17 -1.07 -20.83 -10.80
N ASP A 18 -1.15 -22.07 -10.33
CA ASP A 18 -0.04 -22.78 -9.69
C ASP A 18 1.05 -23.16 -10.71
N ALA A 19 0.65 -23.73 -11.86
CA ALA A 19 1.58 -24.10 -12.92
C ALA A 19 2.29 -22.90 -13.58
N PHE A 20 1.66 -21.72 -13.58
CA PHE A 20 2.19 -20.50 -14.19
C PHE A 20 2.50 -19.41 -13.15
N ARG A 21 2.60 -19.76 -11.87
CA ARG A 21 2.75 -18.80 -10.75
C ARG A 21 3.95 -17.88 -10.93
N ALA A 22 5.08 -18.41 -11.37
CA ALA A 22 6.29 -17.64 -11.63
C ALA A 22 6.13 -16.66 -12.80
N GLU A 23 5.47 -17.10 -13.88
CA GLU A 23 5.25 -16.28 -15.09
C GLU A 23 4.21 -15.18 -14.83
N PHE A 24 3.12 -15.49 -14.12
CA PHE A 24 2.13 -14.49 -13.69
C PHE A 24 2.67 -13.54 -12.61
N ALA A 25 3.56 -13.98 -11.72
CA ALA A 25 4.20 -13.09 -10.75
C ALA A 25 5.20 -12.15 -11.43
N GLU A 26 5.97 -12.65 -12.40
CA GLU A 26 6.87 -11.85 -13.21
C GLU A 26 6.11 -10.87 -14.10
N ASP A 27 5.00 -11.29 -14.72
CA ASP A 27 4.09 -10.41 -15.44
C ASP A 27 3.36 -9.46 -14.48
N ALA A 28 2.89 -9.84 -13.30
CA ALA A 28 2.26 -8.88 -12.38
C ALA A 28 3.25 -7.81 -11.90
N ALA A 29 4.51 -8.19 -11.69
CA ALA A 29 5.58 -7.28 -11.29
C ALA A 29 6.11 -6.42 -12.45
N ASN A 30 6.15 -6.95 -13.68
CA ASN A 30 6.78 -6.33 -14.85
C ASN A 30 5.81 -5.96 -16.00
N ALA A 31 4.53 -6.34 -15.96
CA ALA A 31 3.55 -5.98 -16.99
C ALA A 31 3.33 -4.48 -17.02
N LEU A 32 3.46 -3.79 -15.88
CA LEU A 32 3.46 -2.33 -15.85
C LEU A 32 4.62 -1.73 -16.67
N TYR A 33 5.77 -2.41 -16.73
CA TYR A 33 6.92 -2.02 -17.55
C TYR A 33 6.69 -2.30 -19.05
N HIS A 34 5.96 -3.36 -19.39
CA HIS A 34 5.64 -3.73 -20.77
C HIS A 34 4.48 -2.93 -21.36
N VAL A 35 3.49 -2.55 -20.54
CA VAL A 35 2.30 -1.81 -20.96
C VAL A 35 2.55 -0.30 -20.99
N ASP A 36 3.35 0.24 -20.06
CA ASP A 36 3.57 1.69 -19.98
C ASP A 36 5.01 2.08 -19.55
N PRO A 37 5.97 2.10 -20.51
CA PRO A 37 7.38 2.40 -20.22
C PRO A 37 7.61 3.79 -19.60
N GLU A 38 6.68 4.73 -19.80
CA GLU A 38 6.73 6.09 -19.27
C GLU A 38 6.34 6.19 -17.79
N LEU A 39 5.55 5.24 -17.28
CA LEU A 39 5.22 5.12 -15.85
C LEU A 39 6.26 4.27 -15.08
N SER A 40 7.14 3.56 -15.79
CA SER A 40 8.28 2.89 -15.16
C SER A 40 9.32 3.95 -14.76
N ALA A 41 9.50 4.15 -13.46
CA ALA A 41 10.55 5.00 -12.88
C ALA A 41 11.97 4.43 -13.09
N ARG A 42 12.26 3.85 -14.26
CA ARG A 42 13.52 3.18 -14.59
C ARG A 42 14.49 4.10 -15.35
N ARG A 43 14.01 5.22 -15.91
CA ARG A 43 14.86 6.31 -16.46
C ARG A 43 14.46 7.64 -15.85
N VAL A 44 14.80 7.82 -14.58
CA VAL A 44 14.38 8.96 -13.75
C VAL A 44 15.11 10.28 -14.08
N LEU A 45 16.23 10.23 -14.82
CA LEU A 45 17.04 11.41 -15.12
C LEU A 45 17.42 11.44 -16.61
N SER A 46 16.99 12.48 -17.30
CA SER A 46 17.46 12.77 -18.66
C SER A 46 18.98 13.02 -18.64
N ARG A 47 19.68 12.74 -19.75
CA ARG A 47 21.14 12.97 -19.84
C ARG A 47 21.52 14.41 -19.46
N GLY A 48 20.65 15.38 -19.78
CA GLY A 48 20.81 16.78 -19.39
C GLY A 48 20.70 17.02 -17.88
N GLN A 49 19.74 16.39 -17.19
CA GLN A 49 19.61 16.49 -15.73
C GLN A 49 20.81 15.88 -15.00
N ARG A 50 21.35 14.76 -15.50
CA ARG A 50 22.55 14.15 -14.93
C ARG A 50 23.78 15.05 -15.07
N ILE A 51 23.99 15.63 -16.26
CA ILE A 51 25.11 16.55 -16.51
C ILE A 51 24.94 17.81 -15.65
N GLY A 52 23.74 18.40 -15.62
CA GLY A 52 23.44 19.56 -14.80
C GLY A 52 23.68 19.32 -13.31
N GLY A 53 23.25 18.16 -12.80
CA GLY A 53 23.48 17.76 -11.41
C GLY A 53 24.96 17.61 -11.05
N VAL A 54 25.76 17.00 -11.94
CA VAL A 54 27.21 16.87 -11.74
C VAL A 54 27.89 18.25 -11.75
N VAL A 55 27.52 19.13 -12.69
CA VAL A 55 28.06 20.49 -12.74
C VAL A 55 27.69 21.29 -11.49
N ALA A 56 26.44 21.23 -11.05
CA ALA A 56 25.99 21.90 -9.83
C ALA A 56 26.75 21.40 -8.59
N LEU A 57 26.93 20.08 -8.46
CA LEU A 57 27.70 19.49 -7.37
C LEU A 57 29.15 19.99 -7.36
N LEU A 58 29.81 20.00 -8.52
CA LEU A 58 31.18 20.50 -8.62
C LEU A 58 31.29 21.97 -8.23
N LEU A 59 30.33 22.82 -8.64
CA LEU A 59 30.30 24.23 -8.24
C LEU A 59 30.14 24.39 -6.73
N VAL A 60 29.27 23.60 -6.11
CA VAL A 60 29.09 23.61 -4.64
C VAL A 60 30.37 23.17 -3.93
N VAL A 61 31.05 22.14 -4.41
CA VAL A 61 32.32 21.67 -3.83
C VAL A 61 33.41 22.74 -3.95
N VAL A 62 33.55 23.37 -5.11
CA VAL A 62 34.51 24.46 -5.30
C VAL A 62 34.18 25.63 -4.38
N ALA A 63 32.90 26.03 -4.30
CA ALA A 63 32.46 27.10 -3.40
C ALA A 63 32.74 26.77 -1.93
N ALA A 64 32.56 25.51 -1.50
CA ALA A 64 32.84 25.06 -0.14
C ALA A 64 34.34 25.09 0.21
N ILE A 65 35.23 24.83 -0.76
CA ILE A 65 36.68 24.89 -0.55
C ILE A 65 37.16 26.34 -0.47
N VAL A 66 36.68 27.20 -1.36
CA VAL A 66 37.16 28.59 -1.43
C VAL A 66 36.50 29.45 -0.34
N TRP A 67 35.20 29.23 -0.05
CA TRP A 67 34.39 30.04 0.88
C TRP A 67 33.50 29.13 1.77
N PRO A 68 34.06 28.41 2.76
CA PRO A 68 33.35 27.37 3.51
C PRO A 68 32.18 27.88 4.36
N LEU A 69 32.39 28.96 5.12
CA LEU A 69 31.38 29.53 6.01
C LEU A 69 30.13 30.04 5.27
N PRO A 70 30.24 30.93 4.26
CA PRO A 70 29.06 31.41 3.55
C PRO A 70 28.38 30.31 2.74
N THR A 71 29.13 29.35 2.17
CA THR A 71 28.54 28.20 1.46
C THR A 71 27.68 27.36 2.41
N LEU A 72 28.17 27.07 3.63
CA LEU A 72 27.40 26.37 4.64
C LEU A 72 26.15 27.15 5.05
N VAL A 73 26.27 28.45 5.31
CA VAL A 73 25.14 29.31 5.68
C VAL A 73 24.10 29.35 4.56
N THR A 74 24.51 29.46 3.30
CA THR A 74 23.59 29.44 2.15
C THR A 74 22.87 28.10 2.02
N ILE A 75 23.57 26.96 2.15
CA ILE A 75 22.96 25.63 2.08
C ILE A 75 21.95 25.45 3.21
N VAL A 76 22.32 25.81 4.44
CA VAL A 76 21.42 25.72 5.61
C VAL A 76 20.24 26.67 5.45
N GLY A 77 20.46 27.89 4.94
CA GLY A 77 19.41 28.87 4.67
C GLY A 77 18.39 28.35 3.66
N ILE A 78 18.84 27.83 2.51
CA ILE A 78 17.97 27.21 1.49
C ILE A 78 17.22 26.02 2.10
N SER A 79 17.91 25.15 2.83
CA SER A 79 17.31 23.97 3.46
C SER A 79 16.23 24.37 4.47
N SER A 80 16.48 25.43 5.25
CA SER A 80 15.54 25.97 6.24
C SER A 80 14.28 26.52 5.58
N VAL A 81 14.41 27.24 4.47
CA VAL A 81 13.26 27.74 3.69
C VAL A 81 12.44 26.59 3.12
N VAL A 82 13.09 25.58 2.53
CA VAL A 82 12.40 24.38 2.00
C VAL A 82 11.70 23.61 3.13
N PHE A 83 12.37 23.45 4.26
CA PHE A 83 11.80 22.77 5.43
C PHE A 83 10.61 23.54 5.99
N LEU A 84 10.71 24.87 6.09
CA LEU A 84 9.62 25.73 6.53
C LEU A 84 8.42 25.63 5.58
N ALA A 85 8.65 25.71 4.26
CA ALA A 85 7.61 25.55 3.25
C ALA A 85 6.94 24.17 3.34
N SER A 86 7.73 23.11 3.49
CA SER A 86 7.22 21.73 3.67
C SER A 86 6.39 21.58 4.94
N THR A 87 6.84 22.21 6.02
CA THR A 87 6.13 22.20 7.31
C THR A 87 4.83 22.96 7.21
N LEU A 88 4.82 24.15 6.60
CA LEU A 88 3.60 24.93 6.36
C LEU A 88 2.62 24.21 5.45
N PHE A 89 3.12 23.55 4.39
CA PHE A 89 2.29 22.70 3.54
C PHE A 89 1.66 21.55 4.32
N LYS A 90 2.46 20.77 5.05
CA LYS A 90 1.97 19.68 5.91
C LYS A 90 1.00 20.18 6.97
N PHE A 91 1.28 21.34 7.56
CA PHE A 91 0.41 21.96 8.55
C PHE A 91 -0.91 22.40 7.94
N GLY A 92 -0.89 23.03 6.76
CA GLY A 92 -2.10 23.39 6.03
C GLY A 92 -2.91 22.16 5.62
N VAL A 93 -2.25 21.13 5.09
CA VAL A 93 -2.87 19.83 4.78
C VAL A 93 -3.42 19.16 6.02
N ALA A 94 -2.73 19.18 7.16
CA ALA A 94 -3.22 18.62 8.41
C ALA A 94 -4.38 19.44 8.99
N MET A 95 -4.39 20.76 8.83
CA MET A 95 -5.47 21.62 9.32
C MET A 95 -6.74 21.48 8.46
N LEU A 96 -6.60 21.32 7.15
CA LEU A 96 -7.71 21.00 6.24
C LEU A 96 -8.14 19.53 6.37
N GLY A 97 -7.15 18.63 6.43
CA GLY A 97 -7.30 17.18 6.52
C GLY A 97 -7.73 16.70 7.91
N SER A 98 -7.63 17.53 8.94
CA SER A 98 -8.30 17.27 10.23
C SER A 98 -9.82 17.15 10.06
N ARG A 99 -10.40 17.65 8.96
CA ARG A 99 -11.80 17.37 8.60
C ARG A 99 -12.00 16.01 7.94
N TYR A 100 -10.96 15.41 7.36
CA TYR A 100 -10.97 14.07 6.76
C TYR A 100 -10.58 12.97 7.75
N ASP A 101 -9.75 13.27 8.77
CA ASP A 101 -9.44 12.37 9.88
C ASP A 101 -10.49 12.39 11.00
N LEU A 102 -11.48 13.30 10.89
CA LEU A 102 -12.78 12.99 11.44
C LEU A 102 -13.38 11.96 10.47
N VAL A 103 -13.10 10.68 10.74
CA VAL A 103 -14.14 9.65 10.66
C VAL A 103 -15.42 10.37 11.03
N GLU A 104 -16.31 10.50 10.04
CA GLU A 104 -17.60 11.13 10.16
C GLU A 104 -18.10 10.79 11.55
N ARG A 105 -18.14 11.79 12.45
CA ARG A 105 -18.59 11.56 13.83
C ARG A 105 -20.08 11.33 13.67
N VAL A 106 -20.44 10.12 13.27
CA VAL A 106 -21.81 9.66 13.20
C VAL A 106 -22.33 9.87 14.61
N ASP A 107 -23.38 10.67 14.73
CA ASP A 107 -23.97 10.96 16.02
C ASP A 107 -24.40 9.61 16.62
N ARG A 108 -24.10 9.38 17.90
CA ARG A 108 -24.48 8.11 18.56
C ARG A 108 -25.99 7.85 18.44
N ALA A 109 -26.79 8.90 18.45
CA ALA A 109 -28.23 8.83 18.26
C ALA A 109 -28.64 8.34 16.87
N GLU A 110 -27.82 8.60 15.84
CA GLU A 110 -28.05 8.09 14.49
C GLU A 110 -27.69 6.60 14.41
N LEU A 111 -26.56 6.18 15.00
CA LEU A 111 -26.18 4.76 15.12
C LEU A 111 -27.21 3.94 15.90
N ASP A 112 -27.70 4.45 17.04
CA ASP A 112 -28.71 3.77 17.86
C ASP A 112 -30.09 3.68 17.16
N ALA A 113 -30.32 4.52 16.15
CA ALA A 113 -31.55 4.50 15.35
C ALA A 113 -31.49 3.54 14.16
N LEU A 114 -30.29 3.09 13.75
CA LEU A 114 -30.16 2.07 12.70
C LEU A 114 -30.73 0.75 13.21
N ARG A 115 -31.55 0.12 12.37
CA ARG A 115 -32.07 -1.21 12.66
C ARG A 115 -31.24 -2.28 11.97
N ASP A 116 -31.08 -3.42 12.63
CA ASP A 116 -30.35 -4.57 12.09
C ASP A 116 -30.82 -5.01 10.70
N ASP A 117 -32.11 -4.84 10.37
CA ASP A 117 -32.67 -5.17 9.05
C ASP A 117 -32.19 -4.25 7.93
N GLU A 118 -31.77 -3.02 8.26
CA GLU A 118 -31.28 -2.01 7.32
C GLU A 118 -29.77 -2.15 7.03
N LEU A 119 -29.06 -2.94 7.84
CA LEU A 119 -27.63 -3.19 7.66
C LEU A 119 -27.34 -4.02 6.39
N PRO A 120 -26.30 -3.69 5.61
CA PRO A 120 -25.93 -4.44 4.41
C PRO A 120 -25.31 -5.80 4.73
N MET A 121 -25.16 -6.67 3.74
CA MET A 121 -24.30 -7.84 3.88
C MET A 121 -22.84 -7.41 3.73
N TYR A 122 -21.98 -7.85 4.65
CA TYR A 122 -20.59 -7.43 4.71
C TYR A 122 -19.65 -8.63 4.80
N THR A 123 -18.60 -8.63 3.95
CA THR A 123 -17.57 -9.66 3.95
C THR A 123 -16.24 -9.05 4.39
N VAL A 124 -15.67 -9.57 5.48
CA VAL A 124 -14.36 -9.20 6.01
C VAL A 124 -13.32 -10.21 5.54
N LEU A 125 -12.41 -9.77 4.69
CA LEU A 125 -11.25 -10.54 4.25
C LEU A 125 -10.09 -10.32 5.23
N VAL A 126 -9.67 -11.37 5.92
CA VAL A 126 -8.54 -11.31 6.84
C VAL A 126 -7.35 -12.07 6.26
N PRO A 127 -6.30 -11.37 5.78
CA PRO A 127 -5.02 -12.00 5.49
C PRO A 127 -4.31 -12.41 6.78
N VAL A 128 -3.99 -13.69 6.90
CA VAL A 128 -3.20 -14.23 8.01
C VAL A 128 -1.93 -14.85 7.44
N PHE A 129 -0.80 -14.22 7.75
CA PHE A 129 0.52 -14.66 7.32
C PHE A 129 1.20 -15.42 8.45
N ARG A 130 1.41 -16.74 8.31
CA ARG A 130 2.26 -17.60 9.17
C ARG A 130 2.05 -17.53 10.70
N GLU A 131 0.97 -16.92 11.17
CA GLU A 131 0.68 -16.69 12.58
C GLU A 131 -0.67 -17.29 12.98
N ALA A 132 -0.77 -18.62 12.92
CA ALA A 132 -1.95 -19.37 13.38
C ALA A 132 -2.38 -19.01 14.83
N ARG A 133 -1.43 -18.51 15.64
CA ARG A 133 -1.67 -18.10 17.03
C ARG A 133 -2.49 -16.81 17.17
N ILE A 134 -2.51 -15.93 16.16
CA ILE A 134 -3.29 -14.68 16.18
C ILE A 134 -4.72 -14.89 15.70
N VAL A 135 -4.95 -15.91 14.86
CA VAL A 135 -6.27 -16.25 14.29
C VAL A 135 -7.34 -16.42 15.37
N GLY A 136 -7.03 -17.17 16.44
CA GLY A 136 -8.01 -17.41 17.51
C GLY A 136 -8.47 -16.12 18.18
N ARG A 137 -7.53 -15.22 18.49
CA ARG A 137 -7.85 -13.93 19.11
C ARG A 137 -8.57 -12.99 18.14
N LEU A 138 -8.25 -13.08 16.86
CA LEU A 138 -8.91 -12.27 15.84
C LEU A 138 -10.36 -12.70 15.64
N VAL A 139 -10.61 -14.00 15.54
CA VAL A 139 -11.98 -14.56 15.43
C VAL A 139 -12.79 -14.20 16.67
N GLU A 140 -12.19 -14.29 17.88
CA GLU A 140 -12.85 -13.85 19.12
C GLU A 140 -13.22 -12.37 19.09
N ASN A 141 -12.32 -11.51 18.60
CA ASN A 141 -12.59 -10.07 18.50
C ASN A 141 -13.63 -9.74 17.41
N LEU A 142 -13.59 -10.42 16.26
CA LEU A 142 -14.56 -10.25 15.18
C LEU A 142 -15.96 -10.75 15.59
N GLY A 143 -16.03 -11.82 16.39
CA GLY A 143 -17.29 -12.30 16.97
C GLY A 143 -17.90 -11.37 18.02
N ARG A 144 -17.17 -10.36 18.50
CA ARG A 144 -17.65 -9.32 19.41
C ARG A 144 -18.10 -8.05 18.68
N LEU A 145 -18.08 -8.04 17.35
CA LEU A 145 -18.58 -6.93 16.56
C LEU A 145 -20.09 -6.82 16.75
N ASP A 146 -20.58 -5.60 16.97
CA ASP A 146 -22.00 -5.29 17.11
C ASP A 146 -22.67 -5.28 15.72
N TYR A 147 -22.80 -6.48 15.13
CA TYR A 147 -23.33 -6.69 13.78
C TYR A 147 -24.11 -8.01 13.71
N PRO A 148 -25.23 -8.09 12.98
CA PRO A 148 -25.98 -9.32 12.82
C PRO A 148 -25.13 -10.43 12.20
N VAL A 149 -25.08 -11.58 12.89
CA VAL A 149 -24.24 -12.73 12.50
C VAL A 149 -24.63 -13.32 11.14
N ASP A 150 -25.87 -13.16 10.71
CA ASP A 150 -26.40 -13.61 9.42
C ASP A 150 -26.01 -12.68 8.25
N LYS A 151 -25.49 -11.50 8.56
CA LYS A 151 -25.06 -10.49 7.57
C LYS A 151 -23.56 -10.22 7.57
N LEU A 152 -22.79 -10.90 8.41
CA LEU A 152 -21.33 -10.79 8.49
C LEU A 152 -20.67 -12.09 8.04
N GLU A 153 -19.89 -12.02 6.97
CA GLU A 153 -19.04 -13.12 6.50
C GLU A 153 -17.58 -12.80 6.80
N VAL A 154 -16.83 -13.75 7.38
CA VAL A 154 -15.39 -13.59 7.65
C VAL A 154 -14.63 -14.66 6.90
N ILE A 155 -13.80 -14.25 5.93
CA ILE A 155 -12.96 -15.15 5.13
C ILE A 155 -11.51 -14.94 5.54
N ILE A 156 -10.88 -16.02 6.02
CA ILE A 156 -9.47 -16.01 6.41
C ILE A 156 -8.65 -16.45 5.19
N LEU A 157 -7.81 -15.54 4.71
CA LEU A 157 -6.87 -15.78 3.62
C LEU A 157 -5.57 -16.29 4.23
N VAL A 158 -5.31 -17.58 4.06
CA VAL A 158 -4.05 -18.22 4.44
C VAL A 158 -3.22 -18.41 3.17
N GLU A 159 -1.95 -18.05 3.21
CA GLU A 159 -1.05 -18.34 2.11
C GLU A 159 -0.75 -19.84 2.03
N GLU A 160 -0.72 -20.36 0.80
CA GLU A 160 -0.25 -21.71 0.52
C GLU A 160 1.22 -21.81 0.93
N GLU A 161 1.55 -22.72 1.85
CA GLU A 161 2.93 -23.01 2.23
C GLU A 161 3.68 -23.43 0.96
N ASP A 162 4.70 -22.64 0.55
CA ASP A 162 5.73 -23.14 -0.36
C ASP A 162 6.51 -24.23 0.37
N ASP A 163 6.00 -25.46 0.29
CA ASP A 163 6.72 -26.68 0.64
C ASP A 163 7.73 -27.02 -0.49
N GLU A 164 8.69 -26.12 -0.73
CA GLU A 164 9.90 -26.39 -1.49
C GLU A 164 11.05 -25.62 -0.81
N THR A 165 12.05 -26.20 -0.16
CA THR A 165 12.76 -27.45 -0.51
C THR A 165 13.57 -28.00 0.68
N ARG A 166 13.52 -29.32 0.82
CA ARG A 166 14.58 -30.19 1.34
C ARG A 166 15.60 -30.47 0.25
#